data_AF-Q2UDV1-F1
#
_entry.id   AF-Q2UDV1-F1
#
_cell.length_a   1.000
_cell.length_b   1.000
_cell.length_c   1.000
_cell.angle_alpha   90.00
_cell.angle_beta   90.00
_cell.angle_gamma   90.00
#
_symmetry.space_group_name_H-M   'P 1'
#
loop_
_entity.id
_entity.type
_entity.pdbx_description
1 polymer ?
#
loop_
_entity_poly.entity_id
_entity_poly.type
_entity_poly.pdbx_seq_one_letter_code
_entity_poly.pdbx_strand_id
1 'polypeptide(L)'
;MTLAPSGARGKYLALWIVSRNLGQLVGGAINLAKNHEKGADGGVTPDTFIAFVIIECLALPFALLITPFERVIRSDGTHIVTSETLSTKEELRRIAKTITSRLIVLSSLWALWSFFYTGTWTTYLGTYFSVRARALSSLISPFFCIIGCFGLGYILDMKGLSQRRRAQIGLYTVVILNVGVYIWSIIMQTKFNRHDPGHIDWDDRLYASSFLPYFFVQTTGPLSQSYMYWLLSSFATDAQENVRNGAAFRCIEAIGQAIAYGMNTQTTSDPLTGFCVTFALLGASLLPMIMLVNTTPDRIPADVIAEQQDVARDKLESA
;
A
#
# COMPACT_ATOMS: atom_id res chain seq x y z
N MET A 1 4.37 7.56 22.26
CA MET A 1 5.31 8.50 21.59
C MET A 1 5.62 8.00 20.18
N THR A 2 5.39 8.78 19.12
CA THR A 2 5.63 8.34 17.72
C THR A 2 7.08 8.57 17.28
N LEU A 3 7.57 7.76 16.32
CA LEU A 3 8.93 7.88 15.78
C LEU A 3 9.20 9.27 15.16
N ALA A 4 8.22 9.82 14.44
CA ALA A 4 8.33 11.15 13.84
C ALA A 4 7.99 12.28 14.84
N PRO A 5 8.67 13.44 14.76
CA PRO A 5 8.31 14.67 15.47
C PRO A 5 6.85 15.08 15.24
N SER A 6 6.26 15.80 16.20
CA SER A 6 4.90 16.35 16.09
C SER A 6 4.78 17.22 14.82
N GLY A 7 3.72 16.99 14.03
CA GLY A 7 3.50 17.68 12.75
C GLY A 7 4.39 17.25 11.57
N ALA A 8 5.36 16.33 11.76
CA ALA A 8 6.22 15.82 10.68
C ALA A 8 5.84 14.41 10.17
N ARG A 9 4.83 13.75 10.78
CA ARG A 9 4.41 12.39 10.44
C ARG A 9 4.12 12.18 8.95
N GLY A 10 3.40 13.11 8.33
CA GLY A 10 3.10 13.07 6.89
C GLY A 10 4.35 13.12 6.02
N LYS A 11 5.40 13.87 6.43
CA LYS A 11 6.68 13.94 5.70
C LYS A 11 7.45 12.62 5.75
N TYR A 12 7.52 11.98 6.91
CA TYR A 12 8.19 10.68 7.03
C TYR A 12 7.42 9.55 6.34
N LEU A 13 6.08 9.58 6.40
CA LEU A 13 5.24 8.66 5.63
C LEU A 13 5.44 8.86 4.12
N ALA A 14 5.47 10.10 3.66
CA ALA A 14 5.74 10.44 2.27
C ALA A 14 7.15 9.98 1.84
N LEU A 15 8.17 10.18 2.68
CA LEU A 15 9.53 9.70 2.41
C LEU A 15 9.54 8.18 2.24
N TRP A 16 8.89 7.44 3.14
CA TRP A 16 8.79 5.98 3.04
C TRP A 16 8.10 5.53 1.75
N ILE A 17 6.99 6.16 1.37
CA ILE A 17 6.27 5.87 0.11
C ILE A 17 7.16 6.15 -1.11
N VAL A 18 7.84 7.31 -1.12
CA VAL A 18 8.75 7.69 -2.22
C VAL A 18 9.90 6.70 -2.31
N SER A 19 10.58 6.37 -1.21
CA SER A 19 11.68 5.40 -1.20
C SER A 19 11.24 4.03 -1.72
N ARG A 20 10.07 3.53 -1.27
CA ARG A 20 9.51 2.24 -1.72
C ARG A 20 9.20 2.24 -3.22
N ASN A 21 8.52 3.27 -3.71
CA ASN A 21 8.11 3.36 -5.11
C ASN A 21 9.27 3.74 -6.05
N LEU A 22 10.30 4.43 -5.55
CA LEU A 22 11.52 4.73 -6.31
C LEU A 22 12.30 3.45 -6.62
N GLY A 23 12.31 2.47 -5.70
CA GLY A 23 12.83 1.13 -6.00
C GLY A 23 12.12 0.46 -7.17
N GLN A 24 10.78 0.54 -7.20
CA GLN A 24 9.99 0.03 -8.33
C GLN A 24 10.27 0.82 -9.62
N LEU A 25 10.45 2.14 -9.53
CA LEU A 25 10.77 2.98 -10.67
C LEU A 25 12.12 2.62 -11.30
N VAL A 26 13.15 2.43 -10.47
CA VAL A 26 14.48 1.99 -10.91
C VAL A 26 14.40 0.61 -11.55
N GLY A 27 13.68 -0.33 -10.93
CA GLY A 27 13.51 -1.66 -11.51
C GLY A 27 12.72 -1.66 -12.82
N GLY A 28 11.70 -0.82 -12.93
CA GLY A 28 10.96 -0.61 -14.16
C GLY A 28 11.81 0.02 -15.26
N ALA A 29 12.68 0.97 -14.92
CA ALA A 29 13.63 1.57 -15.86
C ALA A 29 14.62 0.54 -16.41
N ILE A 30 15.17 -0.33 -15.56
CA ILE A 30 16.08 -1.41 -15.96
C ILE A 30 15.34 -2.40 -16.88
N ASN A 31 14.12 -2.79 -16.51
CA ASN A 31 13.30 -3.71 -17.31
C ASN A 31 13.00 -3.11 -18.69
N LEU A 32 12.60 -1.83 -18.74
CA LEU A 32 12.35 -1.11 -19.97
C LEU A 32 13.61 -1.01 -20.85
N ALA A 33 14.75 -0.63 -20.28
CA ALA A 33 16.00 -0.48 -21.02
C ALA A 33 16.41 -1.78 -21.73
N LYS A 34 16.20 -2.94 -21.08
CA LYS A 34 16.54 -4.25 -21.65
C LYS A 34 15.49 -4.81 -22.62
N ASN A 35 14.21 -4.45 -22.47
CA ASN A 35 13.12 -5.04 -23.25
C ASN A 35 12.47 -4.04 -24.24
N HIS A 36 13.18 -2.98 -24.66
CA HIS A 36 12.61 -1.94 -25.53
C HIS A 36 12.60 -2.31 -27.03
N GLU A 37 13.49 -3.22 -27.46
CA GLU A 37 13.67 -3.57 -28.88
C GLU A 37 12.50 -4.43 -29.42
N LYS A 38 12.18 -4.25 -30.72
CA LYS A 38 11.11 -4.98 -31.41
C LYS A 38 11.57 -6.40 -31.77
N GLY A 39 10.73 -7.40 -31.51
CA GLY A 39 10.99 -8.80 -31.86
C GLY A 39 11.52 -9.69 -30.73
N ALA A 40 11.53 -9.20 -29.49
CA ALA A 40 11.78 -10.04 -28.32
C ALA A 40 10.58 -10.97 -28.04
N ASP A 41 10.56 -12.11 -28.72
CA ASP A 41 9.66 -13.22 -28.40
C ASP A 41 10.23 -14.01 -27.22
N GLY A 42 9.65 -13.79 -26.03
CA GLY A 42 10.05 -14.48 -24.81
C GLY A 42 9.86 -13.61 -23.56
N GLY A 43 9.83 -14.26 -22.39
CA GLY A 43 9.80 -13.57 -21.10
C GLY A 43 11.01 -12.66 -20.89
N VAL A 44 11.00 -11.90 -19.79
CA VAL A 44 12.10 -10.99 -19.41
C VAL A 44 13.45 -11.72 -19.49
N THR A 45 14.41 -11.14 -20.21
CA THR A 45 15.74 -11.76 -20.44
C THR A 45 16.42 -12.12 -19.11
N PRO A 46 17.05 -13.31 -18.97
CA PRO A 46 17.79 -13.73 -17.77
C PRO A 46 18.76 -12.68 -17.21
N ASP A 47 19.42 -11.90 -18.09
CA ASP A 47 20.34 -10.84 -17.70
C ASP A 47 19.68 -9.70 -16.91
N THR A 48 18.36 -9.56 -16.97
CA THR A 48 17.61 -8.60 -16.14
C THR A 48 17.53 -9.08 -14.70
N PHE A 49 17.34 -10.40 -14.50
CA PHE A 49 17.30 -11.00 -13.17
C PHE A 49 18.65 -10.91 -12.45
N ILE A 50 19.76 -11.10 -13.17
CA ILE A 50 21.11 -10.97 -12.59
C ILE A 50 21.34 -9.55 -12.05
N ALA A 51 20.91 -8.52 -12.78
CA ALA A 51 21.02 -7.13 -12.31
C ALA A 51 20.23 -6.90 -11.01
N PHE A 52 19.03 -7.49 -10.89
CA PHE A 52 18.24 -7.40 -9.65
C PHE A 52 18.91 -8.09 -8.47
N VAL A 53 19.45 -9.31 -8.66
CA VAL A 53 20.14 -10.05 -7.59
C VAL A 53 21.35 -9.27 -7.07
N ILE A 54 22.13 -8.63 -7.94
CA ILE A 54 23.28 -7.81 -7.52
C ILE A 54 22.82 -6.64 -6.63
N ILE A 55 21.75 -5.94 -7.02
CA ILE A 55 21.20 -4.82 -6.24
C ILE A 55 20.70 -5.31 -4.87
N GLU A 56 20.01 -6.45 -4.82
CA GLU A 56 19.54 -7.06 -3.57
C GLU A 56 20.70 -7.46 -2.64
N CYS A 57 21.77 -8.05 -3.18
CA CYS A 57 22.96 -8.39 -2.40
C CYS A 57 23.67 -7.16 -1.84
N LEU A 58 23.69 -6.05 -2.59
CA LEU A 58 24.25 -4.77 -2.11
C LEU A 58 23.40 -4.15 -0.99
N ALA A 59 22.11 -4.48 -0.87
CA ALA A 59 21.27 -3.95 0.21
C ALA A 59 21.70 -4.44 1.61
N LEU A 60 22.29 -5.64 1.71
CA LEU A 60 22.74 -6.22 2.99
C LEU A 60 23.77 -5.37 3.73
N PRO A 61 24.91 -4.95 3.12
CA PRO A 61 25.86 -4.08 3.80
C PRO A 61 25.22 -2.74 4.20
N PHE A 62 24.36 -2.15 3.36
CA PHE A 62 23.65 -0.91 3.74
C PHE A 62 22.70 -1.10 4.93
N ALA A 63 22.05 -2.26 5.04
CA ALA A 63 21.20 -2.57 6.19
C ALA A 63 21.99 -2.61 7.51
N LEU A 64 23.26 -3.06 7.48
CA LEU A 64 24.14 -3.08 8.66
C LEU A 64 24.59 -1.68 9.10
N LEU A 65 24.48 -0.66 8.23
CA LEU A 65 24.76 0.74 8.57
C LEU A 65 23.56 1.44 9.23
N ILE A 66 22.38 0.80 9.29
CA ILE A 66 21.20 1.39 9.93
C ILE A 66 21.41 1.45 11.45
N THR A 67 21.29 2.65 11.99
CA THR A 67 21.47 2.91 13.42
C THR A 67 20.30 2.32 14.22
N PRO A 68 20.56 1.60 15.33
CA PRO A 68 19.50 1.04 16.18
C PRO A 68 18.68 2.16 16.86
N PHE A 69 17.39 1.90 17.11
CA PHE A 69 16.41 2.93 17.54
C PHE A 69 16.82 3.68 18.80
N GLU A 70 17.51 3.02 19.72
CA GLU A 70 17.96 3.57 21.01
C GLU A 70 19.02 4.67 20.82
N ARG A 71 19.71 4.68 19.68
CA ARG A 71 20.75 5.66 19.33
C ARG A 71 20.22 6.76 18.40
N VAL A 72 18.93 6.73 18.03
CA VAL A 72 18.33 7.75 17.18
C VAL A 72 17.97 8.97 18.03
N ILE A 73 18.60 10.10 17.69
CA ILE A 73 18.32 11.42 18.27
C ILE A 73 17.47 12.19 17.28
N ARG A 74 16.33 12.70 17.73
CA ARG A 74 15.45 13.53 16.88
C ARG A 74 16.08 14.89 16.62
N SER A 75 15.56 15.61 15.62
CA SER A 75 15.99 16.96 15.27
C SER A 75 15.84 17.98 16.41
N ASP A 76 14.99 17.68 17.39
CA ASP A 76 14.75 18.47 18.60
C ASP A 76 15.66 18.07 19.78
N GLY A 77 16.61 17.15 19.57
CA GLY A 77 17.50 16.65 20.61
C GLY A 77 16.90 15.58 21.53
N THR A 78 15.62 15.20 21.33
CA THR A 78 14.98 14.17 22.16
C THR A 78 15.33 12.76 21.70
N HIS A 79 15.49 11.85 22.68
CA HIS A 79 15.66 10.43 22.41
C HIS A 79 14.31 9.74 22.20
N ILE A 80 14.31 8.71 21.35
CA ILE A 80 13.12 7.88 21.15
C ILE A 80 12.95 6.99 22.39
N VAL A 81 11.85 7.19 23.12
CA VAL A 81 11.47 6.30 24.24
C VAL A 81 11.00 4.97 23.65
N THR A 82 11.88 3.98 23.67
CA THR A 82 11.56 2.58 23.36
C THR A 82 10.87 1.95 24.56
N SER A 83 9.73 1.28 24.36
CA SER A 83 9.11 0.49 25.41
C SER A 83 10.06 -0.62 25.85
N GLU A 84 9.96 -1.00 27.14
CA GLU A 84 10.74 -2.10 27.71
C GLU A 84 10.63 -3.37 26.85
N THR A 85 11.75 -4.10 26.76
CA THR A 85 11.83 -5.39 26.08
C THR A 85 10.92 -6.39 26.79
N LEU A 86 9.89 -6.86 26.08
CA LEU A 86 8.96 -7.85 26.61
C LEU A 86 9.55 -9.25 26.49
N SER A 87 9.13 -10.15 27.39
CA SER A 87 9.43 -11.58 27.21
C SER A 87 8.74 -12.09 25.93
N THR A 88 9.38 -13.00 25.19
CA THR A 88 8.84 -13.60 23.95
C THR A 88 7.42 -14.14 24.12
N LYS A 89 7.11 -14.72 25.29
CA LYS A 89 5.77 -15.25 25.60
C LYS A 89 4.73 -14.15 25.76
N GLU A 90 5.11 -13.03 26.37
CA GLU A 90 4.23 -11.87 26.53
C GLU A 90 4.01 -11.17 25.20
N GLU A 91 5.05 -11.08 24.36
CA GLU A 91 4.94 -10.52 23.02
C GLU A 91 3.99 -11.34 22.15
N LEU A 92 4.11 -12.67 22.14
CA LEU A 92 3.19 -13.58 21.44
C LEU A 92 1.74 -13.41 21.93
N ARG A 93 1.55 -13.26 23.25
CA ARG A 93 0.22 -12.99 23.83
C ARG A 93 -0.34 -11.65 23.38
N ARG A 94 0.49 -10.61 23.32
CA ARG A 94 0.09 -9.29 22.82
C ARG A 94 -0.23 -9.32 21.32
N ILE A 95 0.52 -10.08 20.53
CA ILE A 95 0.23 -10.28 19.10
C ILE A 95 -1.12 -10.99 18.93
N ALA A 96 -1.39 -12.07 19.66
CA ALA A 96 -2.67 -12.77 19.62
C ALA A 96 -3.85 -11.85 20.02
N LYS A 97 -3.66 -11.02 21.05
CA LYS A 97 -4.63 -9.99 21.43
C LYS A 97 -4.82 -8.92 20.35
N THR A 98 -3.76 -8.58 19.62
CA THR A 98 -3.80 -7.57 18.54
C THR A 98 -4.59 -8.10 17.34
N ILE A 99 -4.35 -9.35 16.93
CA ILE A 99 -5.06 -10.00 15.83
C ILE A 99 -6.56 -10.12 16.13
N THR A 100 -6.92 -10.38 17.40
CA THR A 100 -8.32 -10.47 17.85
C THR A 100 -8.94 -9.11 18.23
N SER A 101 -8.19 -8.01 18.08
CA SER A 101 -8.71 -6.68 18.37
C SER A 101 -9.84 -6.32 17.41
N ARG A 102 -10.83 -5.58 17.91
CA ARG A 102 -11.97 -5.10 17.10
C ARG A 102 -11.51 -4.33 15.86
N LEU A 103 -10.40 -3.60 15.97
CA LEU A 103 -9.80 -2.83 14.88
C LEU A 103 -9.28 -3.75 13.76
N ILE A 104 -8.47 -4.76 14.09
CA ILE A 104 -7.93 -5.69 13.07
C ILE A 104 -9.06 -6.53 12.47
N VAL A 105 -9.98 -7.04 13.28
CA VAL A 105 -11.11 -7.85 12.81
C VAL A 105 -12.01 -7.07 11.85
N LEU A 106 -12.40 -5.83 12.19
CA LEU A 106 -13.20 -4.98 11.29
C LEU A 106 -12.44 -4.64 10.01
N SER A 107 -11.13 -4.48 10.09
CA SER A 107 -10.33 -4.16 8.92
C SER A 107 -9.86 -5.36 8.09
N SER A 108 -10.08 -6.58 8.57
CA SER A 108 -9.51 -7.80 7.98
C SER A 108 -9.94 -8.01 6.53
N LEU A 109 -11.22 -7.79 6.23
CA LEU A 109 -11.75 -7.90 4.87
C LEU A 109 -11.17 -6.83 3.93
N TRP A 110 -10.96 -5.61 4.43
CA TRP A 110 -10.31 -4.55 3.65
C TRP A 110 -8.84 -4.88 3.40
N ALA A 111 -8.13 -5.39 4.42
CA ALA A 111 -6.75 -5.84 4.30
C ALA A 111 -6.59 -6.90 3.21
N LEU A 112 -7.48 -7.91 3.25
CA LEU A 112 -7.52 -8.98 2.26
C LEU A 112 -7.80 -8.44 0.85
N TRP A 113 -8.74 -7.50 0.72
CA TRP A 113 -9.08 -6.87 -0.56
C TRP A 113 -7.94 -5.98 -1.12
N SER A 114 -7.23 -5.24 -0.26
CA SER A 114 -6.33 -4.15 -0.64
C SER A 114 -5.16 -4.52 -1.56
N PHE A 115 -4.86 -5.81 -1.71
CA PHE A 115 -3.86 -6.35 -2.62
C PHE A 115 -4.35 -7.55 -3.44
N PHE A 116 -5.61 -7.94 -3.27
CA PHE A 116 -6.21 -9.03 -4.04
C PHE A 116 -6.22 -8.73 -5.54
N TYR A 117 -6.36 -7.45 -5.90
CA TYR A 117 -6.39 -6.98 -7.28
C TYR A 117 -5.09 -7.29 -8.06
N THR A 118 -3.94 -7.37 -7.40
CA THR A 118 -2.63 -7.44 -8.09
C THR A 118 -2.54 -8.66 -9.00
N GLY A 119 -3.04 -9.82 -8.55
CA GLY A 119 -2.99 -11.04 -9.36
C GLY A 119 -3.78 -10.89 -10.66
N THR A 120 -5.04 -10.43 -10.58
CA THR A 120 -5.94 -10.38 -11.75
C THR A 120 -5.48 -9.35 -12.78
N TRP A 121 -5.07 -8.15 -12.34
CA TRP A 121 -4.60 -7.13 -13.27
C TRP A 121 -3.22 -7.45 -13.86
N THR A 122 -2.38 -8.20 -13.14
CA THR A 122 -1.13 -8.72 -13.72
C THR A 122 -1.41 -9.78 -14.78
N THR A 123 -2.40 -10.66 -14.59
CA THR A 123 -2.86 -11.60 -15.62
C THR A 123 -3.41 -10.85 -16.84
N TYR A 124 -4.30 -9.87 -16.63
CA TYR A 124 -4.82 -9.02 -17.72
C TYR A 124 -3.70 -8.39 -18.55
N LEU A 125 -2.69 -7.83 -17.86
CA LEU A 125 -1.52 -7.25 -18.52
C LEU A 125 -0.71 -8.33 -19.27
N GLY A 126 -0.50 -9.49 -18.67
CA GLY A 126 0.24 -10.61 -19.27
C GLY A 126 -0.44 -11.23 -20.49
N THR A 127 -1.77 -11.29 -20.51
CA THR A 127 -2.56 -11.90 -21.58
C THR A 127 -2.68 -10.99 -22.80
N TYR A 128 -2.97 -9.71 -22.61
CA TYR A 128 -3.35 -8.82 -23.71
C TYR A 128 -2.25 -7.86 -24.19
N PHE A 129 -1.12 -7.73 -23.47
CA PHE A 129 -0.09 -6.74 -23.82
C PHE A 129 1.26 -7.36 -24.19
N SER A 130 1.94 -6.72 -25.14
CA SER A 130 3.30 -7.06 -25.55
C SER A 130 4.31 -6.91 -24.41
N VAL A 131 5.47 -7.57 -24.51
CA VAL A 131 6.57 -7.42 -23.52
C VAL A 131 7.00 -5.95 -23.38
N ARG A 132 7.04 -5.20 -24.47
CA ARG A 132 7.41 -3.77 -24.50
C ARG A 132 6.40 -2.91 -23.75
N ALA A 133 5.11 -3.12 -24.00
CA ALA A 133 4.02 -2.47 -23.28
C ALA A 133 4.04 -2.78 -21.77
N ARG A 134 4.37 -4.03 -21.40
CA ARG A 134 4.53 -4.43 -20.00
C ARG A 134 5.74 -3.79 -19.33
N ALA A 135 6.87 -3.73 -20.02
CA ALA A 135 8.06 -3.07 -19.52
C ALA A 135 7.81 -1.57 -19.29
N LEU A 136 7.12 -0.90 -20.23
CA LEU A 136 6.73 0.50 -20.06
C LEU A 136 5.80 0.69 -18.84
N SER A 137 4.85 -0.23 -18.64
CA SER A 137 3.94 -0.17 -17.49
C SER A 137 4.68 -0.23 -16.15
N SER A 138 5.78 -0.96 -16.08
CA SER A 138 6.58 -1.11 -14.86
C SER A 138 7.34 0.17 -14.48
N LEU A 139 7.54 1.09 -15.43
CA LEU A 139 8.12 2.42 -15.19
C LEU A 139 7.04 3.47 -14.88
N ILE A 140 5.98 3.53 -15.70
CA ILE A 140 4.99 4.61 -15.61
C ILE A 140 4.08 4.45 -14.38
N SER A 141 3.67 3.22 -14.05
CA SER A 141 2.69 2.99 -12.97
C SER A 141 3.23 3.44 -11.59
N PRO A 142 4.47 3.09 -11.17
CA PRO A 142 5.01 3.54 -9.89
C PRO A 142 5.17 5.06 -9.79
N PHE A 143 5.54 5.73 -10.89
CA PHE A 143 5.70 7.19 -10.90
C PHE A 143 4.40 7.91 -10.54
N PHE A 144 3.29 7.53 -11.15
CA PHE A 144 1.99 8.13 -10.85
C PHE A 144 1.38 7.61 -9.54
N CYS A 145 1.71 6.39 -9.12
CA CYS A 145 1.40 5.94 -7.77
C CYS A 145 1.97 6.89 -6.70
N ILE A 146 3.20 7.38 -6.88
CA ILE A 146 3.80 8.38 -5.98
C ILE A 146 2.93 9.64 -5.93
N ILE A 147 2.58 10.20 -7.10
CA ILE A 147 1.75 11.41 -7.20
C ILE A 147 0.39 11.19 -6.52
N GLY A 148 -0.25 10.05 -6.79
CA GLY A 148 -1.52 9.67 -6.16
C GLY A 148 -1.40 9.64 -4.64
N CYS A 149 -0.41 8.93 -4.09
CA CYS A 149 -0.15 8.85 -2.66
C CYS A 149 0.07 10.23 -2.01
N PHE A 150 0.77 11.15 -2.67
CA PHE A 150 0.89 12.53 -2.20
C PHE A 150 -0.46 13.27 -2.20
N GLY A 151 -1.27 13.09 -3.24
CA GLY A 151 -2.61 13.67 -3.30
C GLY A 151 -3.52 13.20 -2.17
N LEU A 152 -3.53 11.90 -1.87
CA LEU A 152 -4.25 11.36 -0.73
C LEU A 152 -3.66 11.86 0.59
N GLY A 153 -2.34 11.96 0.70
CA GLY A 153 -1.67 12.56 1.87
C GLY A 153 -2.17 13.99 2.15
N TYR A 154 -2.34 14.80 1.11
CA TYR A 154 -2.88 16.16 1.26
C TYR A 154 -4.32 16.18 1.77
N ILE A 155 -5.19 15.32 1.22
CA ILE A 155 -6.58 15.15 1.70
C ILE A 155 -6.57 14.70 3.16
N LEU A 156 -5.73 13.73 3.47
CA LEU A 156 -5.60 13.15 4.78
C LEU A 156 -4.93 14.07 5.77
N ASP A 157 -4.22 15.15 5.40
CA ASP A 157 -3.56 16.12 6.29
C ASP A 157 -4.24 17.50 6.32
N MET A 158 -5.48 17.62 5.83
CA MET A 158 -6.25 18.87 5.85
C MET A 158 -6.47 19.38 7.30
N LYS A 159 -5.87 20.55 7.61
CA LYS A 159 -5.88 21.17 8.94
C LYS A 159 -7.24 21.72 9.42
N GLY A 160 -8.24 21.78 8.54
CA GLY A 160 -9.57 22.34 8.83
C GLY A 160 -10.64 21.33 9.21
N LEU A 161 -10.33 20.03 9.23
CA LEU A 161 -11.31 18.95 9.43
C LEU A 161 -10.92 18.06 10.62
N SER A 162 -11.92 17.56 11.34
CA SER A 162 -11.69 16.56 12.39
C SER A 162 -11.10 15.27 11.79
N GLN A 163 -10.34 14.53 12.61
CA GLN A 163 -9.70 13.28 12.19
C GLN A 163 -10.73 12.28 11.61
N ARG A 164 -11.91 12.20 12.24
CA ARG A 164 -13.02 11.37 11.77
C ARG A 164 -13.55 11.82 10.40
N ARG A 165 -13.67 13.13 10.15
CA ARG A 165 -14.14 13.63 8.85
C ARG A 165 -13.10 13.39 7.75
N ARG A 166 -11.81 13.53 8.06
CA ARG A 166 -10.69 13.17 7.16
C ARG A 166 -10.73 11.67 6.83
N ALA A 167 -10.96 10.82 7.82
CA ALA A 167 -11.10 9.38 7.63
C ALA A 167 -12.30 9.03 6.70
N GLN A 168 -13.44 9.70 6.87
CA GLN A 168 -14.61 9.54 5.99
C GLN A 168 -14.34 9.96 4.55
N ILE A 169 -13.77 11.16 4.34
CA ILE A 169 -13.45 11.67 3.00
C ILE A 169 -12.41 10.79 2.32
N GLY A 170 -11.39 10.34 3.06
CA GLY A 170 -10.41 9.39 2.55
C GLY A 170 -11.05 8.08 2.10
N LEU A 171 -11.97 7.52 2.90
CA LEU A 171 -12.71 6.30 2.53
C LEU A 171 -13.50 6.51 1.23
N TYR A 172 -14.32 7.56 1.15
CA TYR A 172 -15.12 7.83 -0.04
C TYR A 172 -14.24 8.05 -1.28
N THR A 173 -13.13 8.77 -1.13
CA THR A 173 -12.19 9.01 -2.23
C THR A 173 -11.61 7.69 -2.75
N VAL A 174 -11.12 6.83 -1.86
CA VAL A 174 -10.54 5.53 -2.24
C VAL A 174 -11.60 4.62 -2.88
N VAL A 175 -12.80 4.57 -2.31
CA VAL A 175 -13.88 3.70 -2.80
C VAL A 175 -14.38 4.16 -4.16
N ILE A 176 -14.67 5.45 -4.34
CA ILE A 176 -15.16 5.99 -5.62
C ILE A 176 -14.14 5.77 -6.73
N LEU A 177 -12.86 6.03 -6.46
CA LEU A 177 -11.79 5.82 -7.42
C LEU A 177 -11.65 4.33 -7.80
N ASN A 178 -11.64 3.42 -6.82
CA ASN A 178 -11.53 1.98 -7.11
C ASN A 178 -12.77 1.45 -7.86
N VAL A 179 -13.99 1.85 -7.46
CA VAL A 179 -15.22 1.44 -8.15
C VAL A 179 -15.22 1.91 -9.61
N GLY A 180 -14.83 3.17 -9.87
CA GLY A 180 -14.74 3.69 -11.24
C GLY A 180 -13.77 2.89 -12.10
N VAL A 181 -12.59 2.57 -11.56
CA VAL A 181 -11.57 1.76 -12.25
C VAL A 181 -12.04 0.32 -12.47
N TYR A 182 -12.74 -0.27 -11.51
CA TYR A 182 -13.25 -1.64 -11.64
C TYR A 182 -14.35 -1.74 -12.69
N ILE A 183 -15.29 -0.81 -12.71
CA ILE A 183 -16.33 -0.75 -13.75
C ILE A 183 -15.67 -0.61 -15.13
N TRP A 184 -14.69 0.29 -15.27
CA TRP A 184 -13.96 0.44 -16.53
C TRP A 184 -13.22 -0.84 -16.92
N SER A 185 -12.54 -1.49 -15.98
CA SER A 185 -11.81 -2.75 -16.24
C SER A 185 -12.76 -3.87 -16.68
N ILE A 186 -13.93 -3.99 -16.06
CA ILE A 186 -14.96 -4.98 -16.44
C ILE A 186 -15.51 -4.70 -17.85
N ILE A 187 -15.76 -3.43 -18.18
CA ILE A 187 -16.22 -3.03 -19.54
C ILE A 187 -15.17 -3.41 -20.59
N MET A 188 -13.89 -3.11 -20.34
CA MET A 188 -12.81 -3.46 -21.27
C MET A 188 -12.62 -4.97 -21.39
N GLN A 189 -12.66 -5.70 -20.27
CA GLN A 189 -12.55 -7.15 -20.29
C GLN A 189 -13.71 -7.81 -21.04
N THR A 190 -14.94 -7.30 -20.88
CA THR A 190 -16.10 -7.81 -21.61
C THR A 190 -15.96 -7.54 -23.12
N LYS A 191 -15.34 -6.42 -23.50
CA LYS A 191 -15.04 -6.11 -24.90
C LYS A 191 -14.01 -7.07 -25.48
N PHE A 192 -12.96 -7.39 -24.73
CA PHE A 192 -11.89 -8.31 -25.15
C PHE A 192 -12.33 -9.77 -25.19
N ASN A 193 -13.21 -10.18 -24.29
CA ASN A 193 -13.80 -11.52 -24.34
C ASN A 193 -14.70 -11.70 -25.59
N ARG A 194 -15.36 -10.63 -26.05
CA ARG A 194 -16.15 -10.65 -27.30
C ARG A 194 -15.30 -10.51 -28.57
N HIS A 195 -14.21 -9.77 -28.50
CA HIS A 195 -13.33 -9.52 -29.63
C HIS A 195 -11.90 -9.48 -29.12
N ASP A 196 -11.17 -10.57 -29.35
CA ASP A 196 -9.78 -10.71 -28.91
C ASP A 196 -8.91 -9.63 -29.58
N PRO A 197 -8.33 -8.69 -28.82
CA PRO A 197 -7.49 -7.63 -29.38
C PRO A 197 -6.12 -8.14 -29.85
N GLY A 198 -5.76 -9.41 -29.56
CA GLY A 198 -4.41 -9.91 -29.73
C GLY A 198 -3.42 -9.23 -28.77
N HIS A 199 -2.13 -9.26 -29.11
CA HIS A 199 -1.09 -8.62 -28.31
C HIS A 199 -0.99 -7.12 -28.64
N ILE A 200 -1.53 -6.29 -27.75
CA ILE A 200 -1.50 -4.83 -27.85
C ILE A 200 -0.08 -4.34 -27.55
N ASP A 201 0.54 -3.67 -28.52
CA ASP A 201 1.82 -3.00 -28.34
C ASP A 201 1.62 -1.51 -28.00
N TRP A 202 2.67 -0.86 -27.51
CA TRP A 202 2.61 0.54 -27.07
C TRP A 202 2.35 1.57 -28.19
N ASP A 203 2.49 1.15 -29.46
CA ASP A 203 2.38 1.96 -30.67
C ASP A 203 0.96 1.85 -31.24
N ASP A 204 0.13 0.94 -30.69
CA ASP A 204 -1.23 0.69 -31.14
C ASP A 204 -2.20 1.75 -30.63
N ARG A 205 -3.14 2.14 -31.49
CA ARG A 205 -4.22 3.08 -31.11
C ARG A 205 -5.06 2.59 -29.93
N LEU A 206 -5.14 1.27 -29.73
CA LEU A 206 -5.90 0.65 -28.66
C LEU A 206 -5.14 0.63 -27.31
N TYR A 207 -3.84 0.93 -27.31
CA TYR A 207 -3.00 0.87 -26.11
C TYR A 207 -3.53 1.77 -25.00
N ALA A 208 -3.68 3.07 -25.27
CA ALA A 208 -4.06 4.04 -24.24
C ALA A 208 -5.39 3.68 -23.57
N SER A 209 -6.44 3.37 -24.35
CA SER A 209 -7.76 3.05 -23.79
C SER A 209 -7.78 1.78 -22.93
N SER A 210 -6.91 0.83 -23.25
CA SER A 210 -6.88 -0.52 -22.65
C SER A 210 -5.89 -0.60 -21.48
N PHE A 211 -4.87 0.24 -21.51
CA PHE A 211 -3.83 0.35 -20.50
C PHE A 211 -4.27 1.21 -19.32
N LEU A 212 -5.06 2.27 -19.55
CA LEU A 212 -5.51 3.18 -18.50
C LEU A 212 -6.19 2.49 -17.30
N PRO A 213 -7.09 1.49 -17.46
CA PRO A 213 -7.67 0.78 -16.33
C PRO A 213 -6.63 0.06 -15.46
N TYR A 214 -5.63 -0.56 -16.10
CA TYR A 214 -4.50 -1.19 -15.39
C TYR A 214 -3.66 -0.14 -14.65
N PHE A 215 -3.33 0.95 -15.34
CA PHE A 215 -2.56 2.05 -14.77
C PHE A 215 -3.25 2.69 -13.55
N PHE A 216 -4.56 2.94 -13.65
CA PHE A 216 -5.30 3.51 -12.54
C PHE A 216 -5.43 2.53 -11.38
N VAL A 217 -5.62 1.22 -11.61
CA VAL A 217 -5.68 0.26 -10.49
C VAL A 217 -4.36 0.19 -9.72
N GLN A 218 -3.24 0.28 -10.46
CA GLN A 218 -1.90 0.32 -9.87
C GLN A 218 -1.65 1.60 -9.06
N THR A 219 -2.50 2.62 -9.21
CA THR A 219 -2.50 3.84 -8.40
C THR A 219 -3.54 3.75 -7.27
N THR A 220 -4.76 3.32 -7.54
CA THR A 220 -5.87 3.26 -6.55
C THR A 220 -5.72 2.16 -5.52
N GLY A 221 -5.02 1.07 -5.86
CA GLY A 221 -4.66 -0.01 -4.94
C GLY A 221 -3.72 0.47 -3.83
N PRO A 222 -2.51 0.98 -4.15
CA PRO A 222 -1.60 1.51 -3.14
C PRO A 222 -2.16 2.70 -2.35
N LEU A 223 -3.04 3.48 -2.96
CA LEU A 223 -3.83 4.51 -2.26
C LEU A 223 -4.67 3.90 -1.13
N SER A 224 -5.39 2.81 -1.40
CA SER A 224 -6.21 2.11 -0.39
C SER A 224 -5.39 1.59 0.79
N GLN A 225 -4.17 1.13 0.54
CA GLN A 225 -3.22 0.68 1.56
C GLN A 225 -2.71 1.85 2.39
N SER A 226 -2.28 2.92 1.73
CA SER A 226 -1.76 4.12 2.39
C SER A 226 -2.82 4.72 3.32
N TYR A 227 -4.07 4.80 2.84
CA TYR A 227 -5.23 5.19 3.65
C TYR A 227 -5.39 4.31 4.89
N MET A 228 -5.27 3.00 4.72
CA MET A 228 -5.48 2.04 5.78
C MET A 228 -4.37 2.07 6.85
N TYR A 229 -3.10 2.19 6.45
CA TYR A 229 -1.99 2.41 7.37
C TYR A 229 -2.16 3.71 8.16
N TRP A 230 -2.64 4.78 7.52
CA TRP A 230 -2.96 6.04 8.20
C TRP A 230 -4.11 5.87 9.20
N LEU A 231 -5.16 5.12 8.83
CA LEU A 231 -6.29 4.85 9.71
C LEU A 231 -5.84 4.03 10.94
N LEU A 232 -5.10 2.94 10.76
CA LEU A 232 -4.54 2.13 11.84
C LEU A 232 -3.68 2.95 12.79
N SER A 233 -2.83 3.81 12.24
CA SER A 233 -1.96 4.68 13.03
C SER A 233 -2.75 5.71 13.84
N SER A 234 -3.98 6.04 13.45
CA SER A 234 -4.85 6.96 14.19
C SER A 234 -5.45 6.36 15.45
N PHE A 235 -5.48 5.03 15.58
CA PHE A 235 -5.98 4.32 16.76
C PHE A 235 -4.87 3.86 17.72
N ALA A 236 -3.62 3.86 17.29
CA ALA A 236 -2.51 3.40 18.11
C ALA A 236 -2.24 4.35 19.29
N THR A 237 -1.95 3.78 20.46
CA THR A 237 -1.61 4.54 21.67
C THR A 237 -0.09 4.69 21.85
N ASP A 238 0.69 3.71 21.39
CA ASP A 238 2.15 3.72 21.41
C ASP A 238 2.75 3.28 20.04
N ALA A 239 4.07 3.47 19.88
CA ALA A 239 4.76 3.11 18.63
C ALA A 239 4.78 1.59 18.39
N GLN A 240 4.91 0.78 19.45
CA GLN A 240 4.92 -0.67 19.34
C GLN A 240 3.56 -1.25 18.94
N GLU A 241 2.46 -0.70 19.43
CA GLU A 241 1.09 -1.05 19.03
C GLU A 241 0.85 -0.67 17.59
N ASN A 242 1.34 0.51 17.14
CA ASN A 242 1.27 0.88 15.73
C ASN A 242 2.01 -0.14 14.85
N VAL A 243 3.21 -0.56 15.25
CA VAL A 243 3.99 -1.60 14.53
C VAL A 243 3.23 -2.94 14.53
N ARG A 244 2.69 -3.38 15.66
CA ARG A 244 1.92 -4.63 15.76
C ARG A 244 0.64 -4.60 14.90
N ASN A 245 -0.10 -3.49 14.92
CA ASN A 245 -1.29 -3.29 14.09
C ASN A 245 -0.93 -3.31 12.60
N GLY A 246 0.12 -2.59 12.21
CA GLY A 246 0.62 -2.57 10.83
C GLY A 246 1.12 -3.93 10.35
N ALA A 247 1.79 -4.70 11.22
CA ALA A 247 2.27 -6.05 10.93
C ALA A 247 1.11 -7.05 10.79
N ALA A 248 0.12 -7.00 11.68
CA ALA A 248 -1.09 -7.83 11.58
C ALA A 248 -1.85 -7.55 10.27
N PHE A 249 -1.98 -6.27 9.91
CA PHE A 249 -2.57 -5.87 8.63
C PHE A 249 -1.78 -6.42 7.44
N ARG A 250 -0.45 -6.27 7.43
CA ARG A 250 0.42 -6.78 6.37
C ARG A 250 0.35 -8.30 6.21
N CYS A 251 0.16 -9.03 7.31
CA CYS A 251 -0.02 -10.48 7.29
C CYS A 251 -1.32 -10.87 6.56
N ILE A 252 -2.45 -10.25 6.90
CA ILE A 252 -3.75 -10.52 6.25
C ILE A 252 -3.70 -10.13 4.77
N GLU A 253 -3.04 -9.03 4.46
CA GLU A 253 -2.80 -8.58 3.09
C GLU A 253 -2.02 -9.62 2.27
N ALA A 254 -0.95 -10.19 2.84
CA ALA A 254 -0.17 -11.25 2.21
C ALA A 254 -1.00 -12.53 1.97
N ILE A 255 -1.90 -12.88 2.89
CA ILE A 255 -2.86 -13.98 2.70
C ILE A 255 -3.77 -13.67 1.50
N GLY A 256 -4.28 -12.44 1.40
CA GLY A 256 -5.10 -12.01 0.26
C GLY A 256 -4.37 -12.13 -1.08
N GLN A 257 -3.08 -11.75 -1.13
CA GLN A 257 -2.23 -11.94 -2.32
C GLN A 257 -2.08 -13.42 -2.67
N ALA A 258 -1.80 -14.28 -1.70
CA ALA A 258 -1.63 -15.71 -1.92
C ALA A 258 -2.91 -16.35 -2.51
N ILE A 259 -4.08 -15.98 -1.98
CA ILE A 259 -5.37 -16.44 -2.50
C ILE A 259 -5.58 -15.91 -3.93
N ALA A 260 -5.30 -14.64 -4.19
CA ALA A 260 -5.45 -14.05 -5.52
C ALA A 260 -4.56 -14.77 -6.55
N TYR A 261 -3.28 -15.00 -6.26
CA TYR A 261 -2.39 -15.72 -7.16
C TYR A 261 -2.83 -17.18 -7.34
N GLY A 262 -3.20 -17.87 -6.27
CA GLY A 262 -3.71 -19.25 -6.33
C GLY A 262 -5.02 -19.40 -7.12
N MET A 263 -5.91 -18.40 -7.03
CA MET A 263 -7.12 -18.36 -7.85
C MET A 263 -6.76 -18.16 -9.33
N ASN A 264 -5.86 -17.22 -9.64
CA ASN A 264 -5.48 -16.93 -11.02
C ASN A 264 -4.78 -18.11 -11.71
N THR A 265 -4.07 -18.97 -10.98
CA THR A 265 -3.45 -20.17 -11.58
C THR A 265 -4.47 -21.26 -11.95
N GLN A 266 -5.60 -21.33 -11.23
CA GLN A 266 -6.64 -22.35 -11.46
C GLN A 266 -7.71 -21.90 -12.46
N THR A 267 -7.97 -20.60 -12.58
CA THR A 267 -9.16 -20.06 -13.30
C THR A 267 -8.96 -19.94 -14.82
N THR A 268 -8.06 -20.73 -15.43
CA THR A 268 -7.94 -20.91 -16.90
C THR A 268 -8.18 -19.64 -17.72
N SER A 269 -7.41 -18.59 -17.44
CA SER A 269 -7.24 -17.44 -18.35
C SER A 269 -8.43 -16.48 -18.52
N ASP A 270 -9.49 -16.49 -17.70
CA ASP A 270 -10.50 -15.41 -17.73
C ASP A 270 -10.34 -14.42 -16.54
N PRO A 271 -9.70 -13.26 -16.77
CA PRO A 271 -9.61 -12.17 -15.80
C PRO A 271 -10.96 -11.69 -15.24
N LEU A 272 -12.09 -11.93 -15.91
CA LEU A 272 -13.42 -11.53 -15.42
C LEU A 272 -13.73 -12.07 -14.04
N THR A 273 -13.43 -13.34 -13.78
CA THR A 273 -13.71 -13.96 -12.46
C THR A 273 -12.94 -13.22 -11.37
N GLY A 274 -11.67 -12.90 -11.62
CA GLY A 274 -10.86 -12.12 -10.69
C GLY A 274 -11.39 -10.70 -10.46
N PHE A 275 -11.87 -10.02 -11.50
CA PHE A 275 -12.47 -8.69 -11.38
C PHE A 275 -13.75 -8.74 -10.55
N CYS A 276 -14.63 -9.71 -10.81
CA CYS A 276 -15.88 -9.90 -10.07
C CYS A 276 -15.62 -10.21 -8.58
N VAL A 277 -14.67 -11.11 -8.28
CA VAL A 277 -14.31 -11.45 -6.89
C VAL A 277 -13.72 -10.24 -6.18
N THR A 278 -12.83 -9.50 -6.83
CA THR A 278 -12.26 -8.26 -6.27
C THR A 278 -13.34 -7.22 -5.99
N PHE A 279 -14.30 -7.06 -6.89
CA PHE A 279 -15.43 -6.14 -6.73
C PHE A 279 -16.38 -6.56 -5.60
N ALA A 280 -16.67 -7.85 -5.48
CA ALA A 280 -17.48 -8.40 -4.39
C ALA A 280 -16.78 -8.24 -3.03
N LEU A 281 -15.46 -8.48 -2.97
CA LEU A 281 -14.64 -8.27 -1.78
C LEU A 281 -14.62 -6.79 -1.36
N LEU A 282 -14.53 -5.86 -2.31
CA LEU A 282 -14.69 -4.43 -2.03
C LEU A 282 -16.03 -4.18 -1.36
N GLY A 283 -17.13 -4.60 -1.98
CA GLY A 283 -18.49 -4.44 -1.43
C GLY A 283 -18.65 -5.01 -0.02
N ALA A 284 -18.14 -6.23 0.21
CA ALA A 284 -18.16 -6.87 1.52
C ALA A 284 -17.33 -6.12 2.57
N SER A 285 -16.20 -5.53 2.17
CA SER A 285 -15.32 -4.75 3.05
C SER A 285 -15.86 -3.36 3.41
N LEU A 286 -16.82 -2.81 2.65
CA LEU A 286 -17.34 -1.46 2.88
C LEU A 286 -18.09 -1.33 4.21
N LEU A 287 -18.97 -2.28 4.53
CA LEU A 287 -19.76 -2.25 5.77
C LEU A 287 -18.88 -2.18 7.03
N PRO A 288 -17.92 -3.09 7.25
CA PRO A 288 -17.08 -3.03 8.43
C PRO A 288 -16.14 -1.82 8.42
N MET A 289 -15.71 -1.33 7.24
CA MET A 289 -14.92 -0.10 7.15
C MET A 289 -15.70 1.16 7.50
N ILE A 290 -16.95 1.27 7.07
CA ILE A 290 -17.82 2.40 7.47
C ILE A 290 -18.02 2.40 8.98
N MET A 291 -18.21 1.22 9.60
CA MET A 291 -18.28 1.09 11.05
C MET A 291 -16.97 1.53 11.72
N LEU A 292 -15.82 1.05 11.24
CA LEU A 292 -14.50 1.38 11.78
C LEU A 292 -14.21 2.89 11.68
N VAL A 293 -14.45 3.48 10.51
CA VAL A 293 -14.26 4.91 10.26
C VAL A 293 -15.14 5.77 11.17
N ASN A 294 -16.37 5.32 11.44
CA ASN A 294 -17.26 6.01 12.39
C ASN A 294 -16.84 5.87 13.85
N THR A 295 -16.00 4.89 14.19
CA THR A 295 -15.37 4.78 15.52
C THR A 295 -14.04 5.51 15.63
N THR A 296 -13.57 6.16 14.56
CA THR A 296 -12.31 6.91 14.56
C THR A 296 -12.35 8.03 15.60
N PRO A 297 -11.39 8.09 16.54
CA PRO A 297 -11.36 9.14 17.53
C PRO A 297 -11.08 10.50 16.88
N ASP A 298 -11.70 11.56 17.40
CA ASP A 298 -11.56 12.92 16.84
C ASP A 298 -10.14 13.49 17.02
N ARG A 299 -9.40 12.98 18.01
CA ARG A 299 -7.97 13.21 18.23
C ARG A 299 -7.24 11.88 18.32
N ILE A 300 -6.02 11.83 17.79
CA ILE A 300 -5.20 10.62 17.83
C ILE A 300 -4.82 10.34 19.30
N PRO A 301 -5.10 9.15 19.85
CA PRO A 301 -4.81 8.84 21.25
C PRO A 301 -3.34 9.02 21.63
N ALA A 302 -2.42 8.64 20.74
CA ALA A 302 -0.99 8.86 20.95
C ALA A 302 -0.58 10.33 21.09
N ASP A 303 -1.30 11.26 20.47
CA ASP A 303 -1.03 12.71 20.59
C ASP A 303 -1.51 13.24 21.93
N VAL A 304 -2.68 12.81 22.37
CA VAL A 304 -3.24 13.19 23.68
C VAL A 304 -2.33 12.71 24.82
N ILE A 305 -1.82 11.47 24.72
CA ILE A 305 -0.88 10.93 25.72
C ILE A 305 0.44 11.70 25.71
N ALA A 306 0.94 12.08 24.52
CA ALA A 306 2.17 12.88 24.41
C ALA A 306 1.99 14.29 25.01
N GLU A 307 0.90 14.98 24.71
CA GLU A 307 0.58 16.29 25.31
C GLU A 307 0.47 16.20 26.84
N GLN A 308 -0.16 15.14 27.37
CA GLN A 308 -0.25 14.93 28.81
C GLN A 308 1.12 14.71 29.47
N GLN A 309 2.03 13.99 28.79
CA GLN A 309 3.39 13.77 29.27
C GLN A 309 4.24 15.04 29.23
N ASP A 310 4.13 15.84 28.17
CA ASP A 310 4.83 17.13 28.08
C ASP A 310 4.33 18.11 29.14
N VAL A 311 3.01 18.22 29.36
CA VAL A 311 2.44 19.04 30.44
C VAL A 311 2.87 18.56 31.83
N ALA A 312 3.01 17.24 32.02
CA ALA A 312 3.52 16.70 33.29
C ALA A 312 5.01 17.03 33.50
N ARG A 313 5.83 17.00 32.44
CA ARG A 313 7.26 17.39 32.50
C ARG A 313 7.41 18.87 32.80
N ASP A 314 6.66 19.74 32.11
CA ASP A 314 6.71 21.19 32.35
C ASP A 314 6.32 21.53 33.80
N LYS A 315 5.34 20.82 34.38
CA LYS A 315 4.97 20.98 35.80
C LYS A 315 6.07 20.56 36.76
N LEU A 316 6.83 19.51 36.44
CA LEU A 316 7.97 19.03 37.23
C LEU A 316 9.19 19.96 37.13
N GLU A 317 9.41 20.60 35.98
CA GLU A 317 10.51 21.56 35.78
C GLU A 317 10.19 22.94 36.38
N SER A 318 8.91 23.26 36.55
CA SER A 318 8.44 24.51 37.18
C SER A 318 8.29 24.45 38.71
N ALA A 319 8.51 23.29 39.33
CA ALA A 319 8.38 23.04 40.77
C ALA A 319 9.76 22.90 41.44
#